data_AF-A0A0S7WYV5-F1
#
_entry.id   AF-A0A0S7WYV5-F1
#
_cell.length_a   1.000
_cell.length_b   1.000
_cell.length_c   1.000
_cell.angle_alpha   90.00
_cell.angle_beta   90.00
_cell.angle_gamma   90.00
#
_symmetry.space_group_name_H-M   'P 1'
#
loop_
_entity.id
_entity.type
_entity.pdbx_description
1 polymer ?
#
loop_
_entity_poly.entity_id
_entity_poly.type
_entity_poly.pdbx_seq_one_letter_code
_entity_poly.pdbx_strand_id
1 'polypeptide(L)'
;MKKILISLTLFFLPGCSVGHLQQQAPNVKITHILKEYKVVDKPESRAGVLSAWVNTRQEQFSRMASNSLARVLKNNSQNLKVLSFLELANEINKNNLCQEYSAAISFYKANGMLGKTELQIMKEKLDLDYFIMPFVLEIRRWEANRFSIIGFKLLNTHKICIVVAMEILDTEGIIFSATSDVTIADERIKENPLFIEDAFDQAWLVLLKKFKAEKVE
;
A
#
# COMPACT_ATOMS: atom_id res chain seq x y z
N MET A 1 28.54 13.85 -67.47
CA MET A 1 28.37 13.31 -66.09
C MET A 1 27.30 14.14 -65.38
N LYS A 2 26.11 13.56 -65.16
CA LYS A 2 24.97 14.22 -64.50
C LYS A 2 25.18 14.20 -62.98
N LYS A 3 25.20 15.36 -62.33
CA LYS A 3 25.16 15.48 -60.86
C LYS A 3 23.69 15.47 -60.43
N ILE A 4 23.25 14.40 -59.78
CA ILE A 4 21.93 14.29 -59.15
C ILE A 4 22.04 14.94 -57.77
N LEU A 5 21.37 16.08 -57.59
CA LEU A 5 21.23 16.75 -56.30
C LEU A 5 20.06 16.09 -55.57
N ILE A 6 20.35 15.26 -54.56
CA ILE A 6 19.33 14.63 -53.71
C ILE A 6 18.84 15.70 -52.73
N SER A 7 17.63 16.21 -52.98
CA SER A 7 16.89 17.09 -52.08
C SER A 7 16.50 16.31 -50.83
N LEU A 8 17.13 16.62 -49.69
CA LEU A 8 16.82 16.07 -48.39
C LEU A 8 15.54 16.75 -47.85
N THR A 9 14.38 16.22 -48.21
CA THR A 9 13.10 16.61 -47.61
C THR A 9 13.05 16.15 -46.16
N LEU A 10 13.20 17.11 -45.24
CA LEU A 10 12.94 16.96 -43.81
C LEU A 10 11.45 16.61 -43.62
N PHE A 11 11.16 15.34 -43.32
CA PHE A 11 9.86 14.93 -42.81
C PHE A 11 9.70 15.50 -41.39
N PHE A 12 8.90 16.56 -41.26
CA PHE A 12 8.27 16.92 -40.00
C PHE A 12 7.26 15.83 -39.64
N LEU A 13 7.63 14.92 -38.72
CA LEU A 13 6.68 14.07 -38.03
C LEU A 13 6.05 14.88 -36.88
N PRO A 14 4.73 15.13 -36.88
CA PRO A 14 4.05 15.67 -35.71
C PRO A 14 3.78 14.50 -34.76
N GLY A 15 4.35 14.55 -33.56
CA GLY A 15 4.07 13.51 -32.57
C GLY A 15 5.02 13.43 -31.38
N CYS A 16 5.51 14.55 -30.85
CA CYS A 16 6.04 14.52 -29.49
C CYS A 16 4.86 14.45 -28.52
N SER A 17 4.27 13.27 -28.34
CA SER A 17 3.65 12.98 -27.05
C SER A 17 4.78 13.09 -26.03
N VAL A 18 4.73 14.11 -25.18
CA VAL A 18 5.59 14.21 -24.00
C VAL A 18 5.15 13.07 -23.07
N GLY A 19 5.66 11.87 -23.37
CA GLY A 19 5.32 10.65 -22.69
C GLY A 19 5.97 10.68 -21.31
N HIS A 20 5.14 10.68 -20.27
CA HIS A 20 5.59 10.30 -18.94
C HIS A 20 6.01 8.84 -18.98
N LEU A 21 7.31 8.57 -18.96
CA LEU A 21 7.83 7.21 -18.77
C LEU A 21 7.79 6.88 -17.28
N GLN A 22 6.66 6.34 -16.84
CA GLN A 22 6.53 5.77 -15.50
C GLN A 22 7.04 4.33 -15.53
N GLN A 23 8.27 4.11 -15.07
CA GLN A 23 8.81 2.76 -14.94
C GLN A 23 8.41 2.18 -13.58
N GLN A 24 7.58 1.14 -13.60
CA GLN A 24 7.12 0.40 -12.42
C GLN A 24 7.73 -1.01 -12.46
N ALA A 25 8.59 -1.33 -11.50
CA ALA A 25 9.10 -2.69 -11.29
C ALA A 25 8.93 -3.05 -9.81
N PRO A 26 7.74 -3.54 -9.41
CA PRO A 26 7.49 -3.94 -8.03
C PRO A 26 8.33 -5.18 -7.71
N ASN A 27 9.20 -5.10 -6.70
CA ASN A 27 9.89 -6.27 -6.18
C ASN A 27 9.17 -6.73 -4.91
N VAL A 28 8.47 -7.85 -5.01
CA VAL A 28 7.56 -8.29 -3.96
C VAL A 28 8.15 -9.51 -3.28
N LYS A 29 8.69 -9.29 -2.08
CA LYS A 29 9.16 -10.36 -1.22
C LYS A 29 8.16 -10.60 -0.09
N ILE A 30 7.32 -11.61 -0.25
CA ILE A 30 6.51 -12.14 0.85
C ILE A 30 7.45 -13.00 1.70
N THR A 31 7.63 -12.62 2.97
CA THR A 31 8.64 -13.24 3.83
C THR A 31 8.04 -14.26 4.80
N HIS A 32 6.72 -14.25 5.02
CA HIS A 32 6.11 -15.17 5.98
C HIS A 32 4.60 -15.37 5.73
N ILE A 33 4.14 -16.58 5.44
CA ILE A 33 2.71 -16.92 5.43
C ILE A 33 2.49 -17.94 6.55
N LEU A 34 1.80 -17.55 7.63
CA LEU A 34 1.26 -18.53 8.57
C LEU A 34 0.10 -19.22 7.84
N LYS A 35 0.27 -20.51 7.51
CA LYS A 35 -0.57 -21.25 6.56
C LYS A 35 -1.79 -21.94 7.19
N GLU A 36 -2.25 -21.50 8.37
CA GLU A 36 -3.30 -22.22 9.09
C GLU A 36 -4.71 -21.65 8.95
N TYR A 37 -4.94 -20.60 8.15
CA TYR A 37 -6.29 -20.09 7.99
C TYR A 37 -6.62 -19.58 6.58
N LYS A 38 -7.68 -20.15 5.99
CA LYS A 38 -8.31 -19.71 4.74
C LYS A 38 -9.09 -18.43 4.98
N VAL A 39 -8.41 -17.29 5.07
CA VAL A 39 -9.00 -15.95 5.28
C VAL A 39 -10.06 -15.55 4.22
N VAL A 40 -10.30 -16.35 3.18
CA VAL A 40 -11.12 -15.94 2.01
C VAL A 40 -12.20 -16.94 1.57
N ASP A 41 -12.47 -18.01 2.32
CA ASP A 41 -13.51 -18.98 1.92
C ASP A 41 -14.86 -18.79 2.64
N LYS A 42 -14.95 -17.96 3.68
CA LYS A 42 -16.24 -17.66 4.33
C LYS A 42 -16.97 -16.59 3.50
N PRO A 43 -18.17 -16.89 2.96
CA PRO A 43 -19.00 -15.87 2.33
C PRO A 43 -19.29 -14.75 3.33
N GLU A 44 -19.16 -13.51 2.88
CA GLU A 44 -19.49 -12.31 3.67
C GLU A 44 -18.61 -12.03 4.91
N SER A 45 -17.36 -12.51 4.94
CA SER A 45 -16.42 -12.14 6.00
C SER A 45 -16.33 -10.63 6.20
N ARG A 46 -16.21 -10.19 7.45
CA ARG A 46 -16.16 -8.78 7.83
C ARG A 46 -14.86 -8.47 8.56
N ALA A 47 -14.14 -7.44 8.12
CA ALA A 47 -12.83 -7.09 8.67
C ALA A 47 -12.71 -5.60 8.99
N GLY A 48 -12.05 -5.27 10.10
CA GLY A 48 -11.72 -3.90 10.48
C GLY A 48 -10.24 -3.57 10.24
N VAL A 49 -9.96 -2.48 9.51
CA VAL A 49 -8.58 -2.01 9.31
C VAL A 49 -8.15 -1.09 10.45
N LEU A 50 -7.10 -1.49 11.16
CA LEU A 50 -6.50 -0.74 12.26
C LEU A 50 -5.63 0.42 11.74
N SER A 51 -5.24 1.32 12.65
CA SER A 51 -4.25 2.36 12.34
C SER A 51 -2.92 1.69 11.98
N ALA A 52 -2.27 2.16 10.91
CA ALA A 52 -1.02 1.56 10.48
C ALA A 52 0.06 1.79 11.54
N TRP A 53 0.82 0.74 11.84
CA TRP A 53 2.06 0.90 12.56
C TRP A 53 3.09 1.54 11.65
N VAL A 54 3.85 2.48 12.17
CA VAL A 54 4.81 3.26 11.38
C VAL A 54 6.09 3.43 12.17
N ASN A 55 7.23 3.41 11.48
CA ASN A 55 8.49 3.77 12.09
C ASN A 55 8.50 5.26 12.49
N THR A 56 9.32 5.60 13.48
CA THR A 56 9.44 6.96 14.01
C THR A 56 9.72 7.96 12.89
N ARG A 57 9.08 9.15 12.94
CA ARG A 57 9.12 10.23 11.93
C ARG A 57 8.27 9.99 10.67
N GLN A 58 7.48 8.93 10.63
CA GLN A 58 6.55 8.61 9.54
C GLN A 58 5.08 8.58 10.02
N GLU A 59 4.80 9.10 11.22
CA GLU A 59 3.49 9.06 11.88
C GLU A 59 2.38 9.71 11.04
N GLN A 60 2.73 10.75 10.29
CA GLN A 60 1.83 11.44 9.37
C GLN A 60 1.24 10.54 8.27
N PHE A 61 1.89 9.41 7.97
CA PHE A 61 1.45 8.48 6.92
C PHE A 61 0.58 7.35 7.45
N SER A 62 0.43 7.18 8.77
CA SER A 62 -0.31 6.05 9.36
C SER A 62 -1.75 5.97 8.83
N ARG A 63 -2.49 7.08 8.93
CA ARG A 63 -3.88 7.15 8.47
C ARG A 63 -4.01 6.96 6.96
N MET A 64 -3.06 7.50 6.19
CA MET A 64 -3.04 7.37 4.73
C MET A 64 -2.84 5.91 4.31
N ALA A 65 -1.86 5.23 4.92
CA ALA A 65 -1.58 3.82 4.67
C ALA A 65 -2.79 2.93 5.00
N SER A 66 -3.43 3.12 6.16
CA SER A 66 -4.64 2.37 6.55
C SER A 66 -5.80 2.59 5.58
N ASN A 67 -6.08 3.83 5.21
CA ASN A 67 -7.21 4.14 4.33
C ASN A 67 -6.97 3.65 2.90
N SER A 68 -5.74 3.74 2.41
CA SER A 68 -5.30 3.18 1.14
C SER A 68 -5.48 1.66 1.13
N LEU A 69 -5.03 0.94 2.17
CA LEU A 69 -5.23 -0.50 2.29
C LEU A 69 -6.73 -0.87 2.28
N ALA A 70 -7.53 -0.18 3.09
CA ALA A 70 -8.98 -0.41 3.15
C ALA A 70 -9.65 -0.23 1.79
N ARG A 71 -9.28 0.82 1.05
CA ARG A 71 -9.78 1.08 -0.31
C ARG A 71 -9.38 -0.02 -1.29
N VAL A 72 -8.11 -0.41 -1.29
CA VAL A 72 -7.61 -1.48 -2.16
C VAL A 72 -8.33 -2.79 -1.86
N LEU A 73 -8.53 -3.15 -0.58
CA LEU A 73 -9.28 -4.34 -0.20
C LEU A 73 -10.75 -4.27 -0.64
N LYS A 74 -11.45 -3.15 -0.39
CA LYS A 74 -12.85 -2.95 -0.83
C LYS A 74 -13.02 -3.11 -2.33
N ASN A 75 -12.10 -2.53 -3.11
CA ASN A 75 -12.20 -2.52 -4.57
C ASN A 75 -11.83 -3.87 -5.21
N ASN A 76 -11.12 -4.73 -4.48
CA ASN A 76 -10.55 -5.94 -5.06
C ASN A 76 -11.01 -7.23 -4.36
N SER A 77 -11.74 -7.18 -3.25
CA SER A 77 -12.21 -8.38 -2.54
C SER A 77 -13.72 -8.51 -2.66
N GLN A 78 -14.21 -9.53 -3.38
CA GLN A 78 -15.64 -9.74 -3.61
C GLN A 78 -16.39 -10.24 -2.38
N ASN A 79 -15.72 -10.99 -1.49
CA ASN A 79 -16.33 -11.66 -0.34
C ASN A 79 -15.96 -11.04 1.02
N LEU A 80 -15.31 -9.87 1.02
CA LEU A 80 -14.81 -9.23 2.25
C LEU A 80 -15.46 -7.85 2.43
N LYS A 81 -16.31 -7.72 3.44
CA LYS A 81 -16.83 -6.41 3.91
C LYS A 81 -15.77 -5.76 4.79
N VAL A 82 -15.17 -4.67 4.32
CA VAL A 82 -14.07 -4.00 5.03
C VAL A 82 -14.58 -2.71 5.67
N LEU A 83 -14.32 -2.54 6.97
CA LEU A 83 -14.36 -1.24 7.63
C LEU A 83 -12.99 -0.57 7.50
N SER A 84 -12.94 0.60 6.89
CA SER A 84 -11.78 1.49 6.92
C SER A 84 -11.47 1.92 8.34
N PHE A 85 -10.27 2.45 8.57
CA PHE A 85 -9.87 2.95 9.88
C PHE A 85 -10.88 3.93 10.50
N LEU A 86 -11.46 4.83 9.69
CA LEU A 86 -12.44 5.80 10.17
C LEU A 86 -13.80 5.17 10.48
N GLU A 87 -14.26 4.24 9.65
CA GLU A 87 -15.48 3.50 9.91
C GLU A 87 -15.33 2.65 11.19
N LEU A 88 -14.19 1.96 11.34
CA LEU A 88 -13.88 1.20 12.54
C LEU A 88 -13.82 2.08 13.78
N ALA A 89 -13.15 3.23 13.73
CA ALA A 89 -13.10 4.17 14.85
C ALA A 89 -14.49 4.68 15.25
N ASN A 90 -15.36 4.94 14.28
CA ASN A 90 -16.74 5.33 14.54
C ASN A 90 -17.53 4.19 15.21
N GLU A 91 -17.39 2.95 14.75
CA GLU A 91 -18.06 1.79 15.36
C GLU A 91 -17.52 1.50 16.78
N ILE A 92 -16.22 1.66 17.01
CA ILE A 92 -15.62 1.58 18.35
C ILE A 92 -16.25 2.62 19.28
N ASN A 93 -16.35 3.88 18.84
CA ASN A 93 -16.95 4.96 19.63
C ASN A 93 -18.44 4.68 19.92
N LYS A 94 -19.23 4.28 18.92
CA LYS A 94 -20.67 3.98 19.09
C LYS A 94 -20.93 2.85 20.08
N ASN A 95 -20.04 1.85 20.12
CA ASN A 95 -20.17 0.69 20.99
C ASN A 95 -19.46 0.87 22.35
N ASN A 96 -18.92 2.06 22.65
CA ASN A 96 -18.16 2.36 23.86
C ASN A 96 -16.92 1.46 24.08
N LEU A 97 -16.24 1.05 23.01
CA LEU A 97 -15.12 0.11 23.04
C LEU A 97 -13.73 0.77 23.11
N CYS A 98 -13.67 2.05 23.46
CA CYS A 98 -12.41 2.81 23.44
C CYS A 98 -11.37 2.26 24.43
N GLN A 99 -11.82 1.71 25.57
CA GLN A 99 -10.93 1.14 26.57
C GLN A 99 -10.32 -0.17 26.09
N GLU A 100 -11.13 -1.07 25.54
CA GLU A 100 -10.73 -2.35 24.97
C GLU A 100 -9.78 -2.13 23.80
N TYR A 101 -10.11 -1.19 22.90
CA TYR A 101 -9.23 -0.83 21.80
C TYR A 101 -7.89 -0.30 22.29
N SER A 102 -7.90 0.63 23.27
CA SER A 102 -6.66 1.18 23.83
C SER A 102 -5.82 0.11 24.52
N ALA A 103 -6.45 -0.81 25.25
CA ALA A 103 -5.78 -1.93 25.91
C ALA A 103 -5.18 -2.91 24.88
N ALA A 104 -5.93 -3.27 23.84
CA ALA A 104 -5.45 -4.12 22.76
C ALA A 104 -4.20 -3.53 22.07
N ILE A 105 -4.27 -2.26 21.67
CA ILE A 105 -3.15 -1.56 21.04
C ILE A 105 -1.96 -1.48 21.99
N SER A 106 -2.17 -1.15 23.27
CA SER A 106 -1.09 -1.06 24.27
C SER A 106 -0.40 -2.41 24.49
N PHE A 107 -1.19 -3.48 24.56
CA PHE A 107 -0.68 -4.85 24.67
C PHE A 107 0.14 -5.24 23.43
N TYR A 108 -0.31 -4.87 22.23
CA TYR A 108 0.47 -5.05 21.00
C TYR A 108 1.79 -4.30 21.03
N LYS A 109 1.80 -3.04 21.48
CA LYS A 109 3.06 -2.26 21.58
C LYS A 109 4.09 -2.95 22.47
N ALA A 110 3.63 -3.57 23.56
CA ALA A 110 4.48 -4.20 24.55
C ALA A 110 4.94 -5.62 24.13
N ASN A 111 4.09 -6.38 23.44
CA ASN A 111 4.29 -7.82 23.25
C ASN A 111 4.38 -8.27 21.78
N GLY A 112 4.13 -7.38 20.81
CA GLY A 112 4.10 -7.72 19.38
C GLY A 112 2.89 -8.58 18.96
N MET A 113 1.87 -8.70 19.81
CA MET A 113 0.63 -9.42 19.54
C MET A 113 -0.55 -8.71 20.20
N LEU A 114 -1.75 -8.80 19.64
CA LEU A 114 -2.94 -8.20 20.26
C LEU A 114 -3.44 -9.10 21.39
N GLY A 115 -3.97 -8.51 22.46
CA GLY A 115 -4.54 -9.24 23.59
C GLY A 115 -5.78 -10.02 23.16
N LYS A 116 -5.83 -11.33 23.48
CA LYS A 116 -6.94 -12.22 23.10
C LYS A 116 -8.28 -11.74 23.65
N THR A 117 -8.30 -11.33 24.92
CA THR A 117 -9.51 -10.89 25.62
C THR A 117 -10.13 -9.67 24.95
N GLU A 118 -9.34 -8.62 24.73
CA GLU A 118 -9.80 -7.38 24.14
C GLU A 118 -10.24 -7.58 22.68
N LEU A 119 -9.49 -8.39 21.92
CA LEU A 119 -9.85 -8.77 20.57
C LEU A 119 -11.21 -9.48 20.51
N GLN A 120 -11.43 -10.46 21.39
CA GLN A 120 -12.69 -11.22 21.43
C GLN A 120 -13.88 -10.29 21.68
N ILE A 121 -13.76 -9.40 22.68
CA ILE A 121 -14.81 -8.43 23.01
C ILE A 121 -15.10 -7.52 21.81
N MET A 122 -14.06 -6.96 21.18
CA MET A 122 -14.24 -6.08 20.03
C MET A 122 -14.85 -6.82 18.84
N LYS A 123 -14.43 -8.06 18.53
CA LYS A 123 -15.01 -8.85 17.43
C LYS A 123 -16.49 -9.10 17.62
N GLU A 124 -16.89 -9.52 18.82
CA GLU A 124 -18.29 -9.82 19.14
C GLU A 124 -19.16 -8.57 19.05
N LYS A 125 -18.68 -7.44 19.59
CA LYS A 125 -19.45 -6.18 19.62
C LYS A 125 -19.50 -5.47 18.27
N LEU A 126 -18.48 -5.62 17.44
CA LEU A 126 -18.36 -4.96 16.14
C LEU A 126 -18.80 -5.87 14.98
N ASP A 127 -19.15 -7.13 15.25
CA ASP A 127 -19.48 -8.13 14.23
C ASP A 127 -18.34 -8.27 13.21
N LEU A 128 -17.12 -8.51 13.70
CA LEU A 128 -15.91 -8.67 12.87
C LEU A 128 -15.36 -10.09 12.95
N ASP A 129 -15.00 -10.65 11.80
CA ASP A 129 -14.28 -11.92 11.73
C ASP A 129 -12.78 -11.71 11.95
N TYR A 130 -12.20 -10.59 11.50
CA TYR A 130 -10.76 -10.32 11.62
C TYR A 130 -10.45 -8.83 11.79
N PHE A 131 -9.27 -8.55 12.34
CA PHE A 131 -8.64 -7.23 12.23
C PHE A 131 -7.49 -7.29 11.23
N ILE A 132 -7.26 -6.18 10.52
CA ILE A 132 -6.15 -6.04 9.58
C ILE A 132 -5.26 -4.91 10.09
N MET A 133 -4.01 -5.21 10.41
CA MET A 133 -3.02 -4.24 10.84
C MET A 133 -2.05 -3.93 9.70
N PRO A 134 -2.06 -2.70 9.17
CA PRO A 134 -1.05 -2.25 8.22
C PRO A 134 0.24 -1.84 8.93
N PHE A 135 1.36 -1.96 8.23
CA PHE A 135 2.68 -1.49 8.66
C PHE A 135 3.32 -0.69 7.53
N VAL A 136 3.86 0.48 7.87
CA VAL A 136 4.77 1.24 7.02
C VAL A 136 6.17 1.03 7.56
N LEU A 137 6.93 0.18 6.86
CA LEU A 137 8.27 -0.20 7.26
C LEU A 137 9.29 0.82 6.77
N GLU A 138 9.12 1.34 5.56
CA GLU A 138 10.04 2.33 5.00
C GLU A 138 9.34 3.21 3.97
N ILE A 139 9.68 4.51 3.99
CA ILE A 139 9.38 5.43 2.89
C ILE A 139 10.69 6.15 2.56
N ARG A 140 11.17 5.95 1.33
CA ARG A 140 12.32 6.69 0.79
C ARG A 140 11.87 7.56 -0.37
N ARG A 141 12.30 8.82 -0.33
CA ARG A 141 12.13 9.77 -1.43
C ARG A 141 13.50 10.26 -1.86
N TRP A 142 13.78 10.21 -3.15
CA TRP A 142 15.01 10.76 -3.68
C TRP A 142 14.82 11.23 -5.12
N GLU A 143 15.70 12.13 -5.53
CA GLU A 143 15.78 12.65 -6.88
C GLU A 143 17.05 12.13 -7.55
N ALA A 144 16.95 11.76 -8.82
CA ALA A 144 18.09 11.43 -9.65
C ALA A 144 18.12 12.38 -10.86
N ASN A 145 19.19 13.18 -10.97
CA ASN A 145 19.43 14.00 -12.15
C ASN A 145 20.00 13.10 -13.26
N ARG A 146 19.34 13.03 -14.41
CA ARG A 146 19.82 12.19 -15.53
C ARG A 146 20.58 12.98 -16.60
N PHE A 147 20.28 14.27 -16.79
CA PHE A 147 20.99 15.11 -17.77
C PHE A 147 21.08 16.59 -17.32
N SER A 148 22.30 17.14 -17.34
CA SER A 148 22.57 18.59 -17.28
C SER A 148 23.49 18.99 -18.43
N ILE A 149 23.11 20.03 -19.18
CA ILE A 149 23.96 20.67 -20.17
C ILE A 149 24.10 22.12 -19.75
N ILE A 150 25.33 22.56 -19.45
CA ILE A 150 25.68 23.97 -19.18
C ILE A 150 24.72 24.64 -18.17
N GLY A 151 24.51 24.00 -17.01
CA GLY A 151 23.70 24.57 -15.92
C GLY A 151 22.18 24.41 -16.06
N PHE A 152 21.66 23.99 -17.22
CA PHE A 152 20.24 23.67 -17.38
C PHE A 152 19.96 22.21 -17.01
N LYS A 153 19.12 22.01 -15.98
CA LYS A 153 18.57 20.69 -15.63
C LYS A 153 17.52 20.32 -16.67
N LEU A 154 17.78 19.29 -17.49
CA LEU A 154 16.85 18.87 -18.55
C LEU A 154 15.87 17.80 -18.09
N LEU A 155 16.30 16.87 -17.22
CA LEU A 155 15.49 15.75 -16.74
C LEU A 155 15.81 15.39 -15.30
N ASN A 156 14.82 15.55 -14.42
CA ASN A 156 14.85 15.06 -13.04
C ASN A 156 13.90 13.86 -12.91
N THR A 157 14.42 12.75 -12.41
CA THR A 157 13.59 11.60 -12.02
C THR A 157 13.32 11.68 -10.53
N HIS A 158 12.05 11.84 -10.16
CA HIS A 158 11.65 11.69 -8.77
C HIS A 158 11.32 10.23 -8.51
N LYS A 159 11.80 9.68 -7.40
CA LYS A 159 11.55 8.30 -7.00
C LYS A 159 10.98 8.25 -5.59
N ILE A 160 9.98 7.39 -5.43
CA ILE A 160 9.39 7.04 -4.14
C ILE A 160 9.50 5.51 -4.02
N CYS A 161 10.13 5.04 -2.95
CA CYS A 161 10.09 3.64 -2.54
C CYS A 161 9.29 3.56 -1.25
N ILE A 162 8.32 2.65 -1.22
CA ILE A 162 7.52 2.34 -0.05
C ILE A 162 7.64 0.84 0.21
N VAL A 163 8.03 0.51 1.44
CA VAL A 163 8.00 -0.84 1.97
C VAL A 163 6.88 -0.92 3.00
N VAL A 164 5.93 -1.80 2.76
CA VAL A 164 4.77 -1.99 3.63
C VAL A 164 4.58 -3.46 3.98
N ALA A 165 3.95 -3.70 5.11
CA ALA A 165 3.47 -5.03 5.48
C ALA A 165 2.01 -4.96 5.94
N MET A 166 1.34 -6.11 5.94
CA MET A 166 0.02 -6.26 6.56
C MET A 166 -0.03 -7.55 7.36
N GLU A 167 -0.70 -7.50 8.50
CA GLU A 167 -1.05 -8.66 9.31
C GLU A 167 -2.57 -8.77 9.39
N ILE A 168 -3.08 -10.00 9.31
CA ILE A 168 -4.48 -10.32 9.61
C ILE A 168 -4.50 -11.06 10.93
N LEU A 169 -5.32 -10.57 11.83
CA LEU A 169 -5.35 -10.92 13.23
C LEU A 169 -6.70 -11.53 13.57
N ASP A 170 -6.64 -12.66 14.27
CA ASP A 170 -7.74 -13.33 14.92
C ASP A 170 -7.47 -13.43 16.44
N THR A 171 -8.43 -13.94 17.20
CA THR A 171 -8.33 -14.16 18.65
C THR A 171 -7.31 -15.21 19.02
N GLU A 172 -6.94 -16.09 18.09
CA GLU A 172 -5.86 -17.06 18.26
C GLU A 172 -4.48 -16.50 17.86
N GLY A 173 -4.42 -15.29 17.29
CA GLY A 173 -3.17 -14.61 16.94
C GLY A 173 -3.11 -14.13 15.49
N ILE A 174 -1.88 -13.94 14.99
CA ILE A 174 -1.64 -13.54 13.59
C ILE A 174 -1.91 -14.75 12.69
N ILE A 175 -2.92 -14.65 11.83
CA ILE A 175 -3.30 -15.73 10.90
C ILE A 175 -2.77 -15.52 9.49
N PHE A 176 -2.29 -14.31 9.18
CA PHE A 176 -1.61 -14.00 7.93
C PHE A 176 -0.67 -12.83 8.14
N SER A 177 0.47 -12.86 7.47
CA SER A 177 1.38 -11.72 7.35
C SER A 177 1.88 -11.64 5.91
N ALA A 178 2.19 -10.46 5.41
CA ALA A 178 2.89 -10.29 4.15
C ALA A 178 3.56 -8.93 4.08
N THR A 179 4.61 -8.85 3.27
CA THR A 179 5.37 -7.63 3.02
C THR A 179 5.48 -7.39 1.52
N SER A 180 5.46 -6.13 1.10
CA SER A 180 5.65 -5.70 -0.28
C SER A 180 6.52 -4.44 -0.32
N ASP A 181 7.40 -4.38 -1.32
CA ASP A 181 8.19 -3.20 -1.67
C ASP A 181 7.78 -2.73 -3.07
N VAL A 182 7.43 -1.46 -3.19
CA VAL A 182 7.17 -0.82 -4.47
C VAL A 182 8.03 0.43 -4.58
N THR A 183 8.75 0.50 -5.69
CA THR A 183 9.42 1.73 -6.15
C THR A 183 8.68 2.29 -7.36
N ILE A 184 8.17 3.50 -7.22
CA ILE A 184 7.62 4.30 -8.32
C ILE A 184 8.67 5.33 -8.71
N ALA A 185 9.04 5.31 -10.00
CA ALA A 185 9.87 6.34 -10.61
C ALA A 185 9.05 7.11 -11.65
N ASP A 186 9.20 8.43 -11.66
CA ASP A 186 8.58 9.29 -12.65
C ASP A 186 9.60 10.31 -13.16
N GLU A 187 9.78 10.33 -14.48
CA GLU A 187 10.62 11.29 -15.19
C GLU A 187 9.78 12.52 -15.52
N ARG A 188 10.15 13.68 -14.97
CA ARG A 188 9.34 14.90 -15.15
C ARG A 188 10.16 16.07 -15.68
N ILE A 189 9.56 16.77 -16.65
CA ILE A 189 10.03 18.07 -17.20
C ILE A 189 9.45 19.25 -16.41
N LYS A 190 8.39 19.03 -15.58
CA LYS A 190 7.74 20.03 -14.70
C LYS A 190 7.49 19.50 -13.27
N GLU A 191 7.47 20.42 -12.30
CA GLU A 191 7.32 20.18 -10.85
C GLU A 191 5.92 19.76 -10.38
N ASN A 192 5.28 18.77 -10.99
CA ASN A 192 4.11 18.16 -10.33
C ASN A 192 4.61 17.26 -9.19
N PRO A 193 3.97 17.22 -8.01
CA PRO A 193 4.37 16.32 -6.93
C PRO A 193 4.01 14.86 -7.27
N LEU A 194 4.82 13.90 -6.79
CA LEU A 194 4.44 12.50 -6.72
C LEU A 194 3.66 12.27 -5.41
N PHE A 195 2.41 11.81 -5.54
CA PHE A 195 1.57 11.54 -4.38
C PHE A 195 2.00 10.22 -3.73
N ILE A 196 2.36 10.26 -2.44
CA ILE A 196 2.70 9.05 -1.66
C ILE A 196 1.53 8.07 -1.64
N GLU A 197 0.31 8.59 -1.70
CA GLU A 197 -0.91 7.78 -1.69
C GLU A 197 -0.97 6.81 -2.88
N ASP A 198 -0.54 7.24 -4.07
CA ASP A 198 -0.46 6.37 -5.25
C ASP A 198 0.54 5.23 -5.02
N ALA A 199 1.65 5.51 -4.33
CA ALA A 199 2.64 4.51 -3.98
C ALA A 199 2.11 3.50 -2.94
N PHE A 200 1.29 3.93 -1.97
CA PHE A 200 0.60 3.02 -1.07
C PHE A 200 -0.41 2.14 -1.81
N ASP A 201 -1.28 2.73 -2.64
CA ASP A 201 -2.30 2.00 -3.40
C ASP A 201 -1.64 0.91 -4.26
N GLN A 202 -0.52 1.23 -4.92
CA GLN A 202 0.24 0.24 -5.69
C GLN A 202 0.86 -0.84 -4.81
N ALA A 203 1.48 -0.49 -3.69
CA ALA A 203 2.11 -1.46 -2.79
C ALA A 203 1.10 -2.47 -2.23
N TRP A 204 -0.08 -2.00 -1.82
CA TRP A 204 -1.15 -2.89 -1.35
C TRP A 204 -1.75 -3.73 -2.47
N LEU A 205 -1.97 -3.16 -3.65
CA LEU A 205 -2.54 -3.90 -4.77
C LEU A 205 -1.63 -5.05 -5.20
N VAL A 206 -0.33 -4.81 -5.23
CA VAL A 206 0.68 -5.80 -5.55
C VAL A 206 0.69 -6.95 -4.54
N LEU A 207 0.64 -6.64 -3.24
CA LEU A 207 0.53 -7.62 -2.17
C LEU A 207 -0.75 -8.45 -2.31
N LEU A 208 -1.89 -7.80 -2.52
CA LEU A 208 -3.19 -8.46 -2.65
C LEU A 208 -3.28 -9.38 -3.88
N LYS A 209 -2.67 -9.00 -5.00
CA LYS A 209 -2.61 -9.85 -6.21
C LYS A 209 -1.84 -11.14 -5.95
N LYS A 210 -0.70 -11.06 -5.26
CA LYS A 210 0.06 -12.26 -4.89
C LYS A 210 -0.70 -13.16 -3.92
N PHE A 211 -1.35 -12.57 -2.90
CA PHE A 211 -2.19 -13.31 -1.96
C PHE A 211 -3.34 -14.09 -2.64
N LYS A 212 -3.87 -13.59 -3.76
CA LYS A 212 -4.87 -14.32 -4.54
C LYS A 212 -4.26 -15.42 -5.40
N ALA A 213 -3.09 -15.19 -5.99
CA ALA A 213 -2.42 -16.17 -6.84
C ALA A 213 -2.00 -17.42 -6.05
N GLU A 214 -1.49 -17.26 -4.82
CA GLU A 214 -1.07 -18.36 -3.94
C GLU A 214 -2.23 -19.21 -3.39
N LYS A 215 -3.50 -18.86 -3.66
CA LYS A 215 -4.67 -19.69 -3.32
C LYS A 215 -5.09 -20.66 -4.41
N VAL A 216 -4.56 -20.49 -5.63
CA VAL A 216 -4.93 -21.29 -6.80
C VAL A 216 -3.98 -22.49 -6.97
N GLU A 217 -2.93 -22.59 -6.14
CA GLU A 217 -2.02 -23.74 -6.01
C GLU A 217 -2.27 -24.51 -4.71
#